data_AF-A0A3B5KZE7-F1
#
_entry.id   AF-A0A3B5KZE7-F1
#
_cell.length_a   1.000
_cell.length_b   1.000
_cell.length_c   1.000
_cell.angle_alpha   90.00
_cell.angle_beta   90.00
_cell.angle_gamma   90.00
#
_symmetry.space_group_name_H-M   'P 1'
#
loop_
_entity.id
_entity.type
_entity.pdbx_description
1 polymer ?
#
loop_
_entity_poly.entity_id
_entity_poly.type
_entity_poly.pdbx_seq_one_letter_code
_entity_poly.pdbx_strand_id
1 'polypeptide(L)'
;MTGPRNLESRTKHVKQTWGKHCHHILYMSSVKTDFPTVELNVSEGRENLYWKTIRALQYIHQHHQDQANWFLKADDDTFVVIENLQYILSKLDPEKPLYLGRRFKPFISQGYMSGGAGYVLSKEALRRFVEGFQTGQCTHFSTIEDMALGKCMETMKVEPVDTRDVKGRQTFHAFPLDHYVIRQLPRPRPWHMIYDYYEPNEGPNCCSDFIVSFHYIYAVQQYVLEYFTYHLRPYGYSYRFRPDEI
;
A
#
# COMPACT_ATOMS: atom_id res chain seq x y z
N MET A 1 6.71 3.11 -5.90
CA MET A 1 8.17 2.96 -5.86
C MET A 1 8.59 2.14 -7.06
N THR A 2 9.64 2.55 -7.78
CA THR A 2 10.15 1.79 -8.94
C THR A 2 11.68 1.89 -9.06
N GLY A 3 12.24 1.28 -10.10
CA GLY A 3 13.62 1.43 -10.52
C GLY A 3 13.76 1.43 -12.04
N PRO A 4 14.91 1.86 -12.58
CA PRO A 4 15.09 2.08 -14.02
C PRO A 4 14.81 0.84 -14.88
N ARG A 5 15.14 -0.35 -14.37
CA ARG A 5 14.94 -1.64 -15.06
C ARG A 5 13.47 -2.07 -15.12
N ASN A 6 12.61 -1.49 -14.28
CA ASN A 6 11.20 -1.87 -14.15
C ASN A 6 10.26 -0.95 -14.94
N LEU A 7 10.76 0.17 -15.47
CA LEU A 7 9.92 1.17 -16.13
C LEU A 7 9.10 0.56 -17.29
N GLU A 8 9.78 -0.20 -18.14
CA GLU A 8 9.16 -0.84 -19.29
C GLU A 8 8.38 -2.11 -18.96
N SER A 9 8.82 -2.89 -17.98
CA SER A 9 8.21 -4.19 -17.66
C SER A 9 7.07 -4.11 -16.65
N ARG A 10 6.97 -3.00 -15.90
CA ARG A 10 6.04 -2.84 -14.76
C ARG A 10 5.40 -1.46 -14.73
N THR A 11 6.20 -0.40 -14.55
CA THR A 11 5.70 0.94 -14.19
C THR A 11 4.82 1.56 -15.27
N LYS A 12 5.13 1.33 -16.54
CA LYS A 12 4.27 1.78 -17.63
C LYS A 12 2.86 1.18 -17.56
N HIS A 13 2.73 -0.06 -17.08
CA HIS A 13 1.44 -0.73 -16.99
C HIS A 13 0.61 -0.13 -15.86
N VAL A 14 1.22 0.16 -14.71
CA VAL A 14 0.59 0.94 -13.63
C VAL A 14 0.08 2.30 -14.14
N LYS A 15 0.91 3.03 -14.91
CA LYS A 15 0.51 4.31 -15.54
C LYS A 15 -0.67 4.16 -16.51
N GLN A 16 -0.80 2.99 -17.14
CA GLN A 16 -1.85 2.73 -18.13
C GLN A 16 -3.13 2.11 -17.54
N THR A 17 -3.12 1.72 -16.27
CA THR A 17 -4.27 1.13 -15.55
C THR A 17 -4.64 1.99 -14.34
N TRP A 18 -4.54 1.45 -13.13
CA TRP A 18 -5.03 2.07 -11.90
C TRP A 18 -4.41 3.45 -11.62
N GLY A 19 -3.19 3.72 -12.10
CA GLY A 19 -2.53 5.01 -11.95
C GLY A 19 -3.28 6.17 -12.61
N LYS A 20 -4.18 5.89 -13.57
CA LYS A 20 -5.06 6.89 -14.21
C LYS A 20 -6.15 7.42 -13.27
N HIS A 21 -6.48 6.68 -12.23
CA HIS A 21 -7.53 7.02 -11.27
C HIS A 21 -6.98 7.83 -10.08
N CYS A 22 -5.66 8.02 -10.01
CA CYS A 22 -5.01 8.86 -8.99
C CYS A 22 -5.14 10.35 -9.33
N HIS A 23 -5.43 11.18 -8.32
CA HIS A 23 -5.39 12.65 -8.45
C HIS A 23 -3.96 13.16 -8.74
N HIS A 24 -2.99 12.63 -7.99
CA HIS A 24 -1.57 12.92 -8.16
C HIS A 24 -0.80 11.60 -8.09
N ILE A 25 0.14 11.40 -9.01
CA ILE A 25 0.99 10.21 -9.03
C ILE A 25 2.45 10.61 -9.28
N LEU A 26 3.34 10.06 -8.44
CA LEU A 26 4.78 10.29 -8.52
C LEU A 26 5.50 8.96 -8.70
N TYR A 27 6.31 8.85 -9.75
CA TYR A 27 7.08 7.65 -10.04
C TYR A 27 8.48 7.78 -9.46
N MET A 28 8.60 7.48 -8.16
CA MET A 28 9.85 7.58 -7.43
C MET A 28 10.87 6.51 -7.88
N SER A 29 12.04 6.94 -8.36
CA SER A 29 13.11 6.12 -8.93
C SER A 29 14.50 6.58 -8.44
N SER A 30 15.53 5.74 -8.58
CA SER A 30 16.92 6.15 -8.27
C SER A 30 17.45 7.24 -9.19
N VAL A 31 17.01 7.26 -10.45
CA VAL A 31 17.49 8.16 -11.50
C VAL A 31 16.35 8.83 -12.25
N LYS A 32 16.64 10.00 -12.84
CA LYS A 32 15.77 10.64 -13.82
C LYS A 32 15.82 9.90 -15.16
N THR A 33 14.67 9.74 -15.81
CA THR A 33 14.55 9.09 -17.13
C THR A 33 13.58 9.85 -18.02
N ASP A 34 13.37 9.38 -19.25
CA ASP A 34 12.31 9.90 -20.15
C ASP A 34 10.90 9.55 -19.66
N PHE A 35 10.77 8.49 -18.85
CA PHE A 35 9.58 8.26 -18.05
C PHE A 35 9.54 9.33 -16.94
N PRO A 36 8.36 9.89 -16.56
CA PRO A 36 8.25 11.00 -15.61
C PRO A 36 8.58 10.57 -14.17
N THR A 37 9.84 10.23 -13.93
CA THR A 37 10.36 9.79 -12.65
C THR A 37 10.81 10.96 -11.79
N VAL A 38 10.58 10.84 -10.48
CA VAL A 38 11.24 11.67 -9.47
C VAL A 38 12.50 10.95 -9.06
N GLU A 39 13.64 11.61 -9.25
CA GLU A 39 14.95 11.09 -8.88
C GLU A 39 15.20 11.25 -7.38
N LEU A 40 15.53 10.16 -6.71
CA LEU A 40 15.80 10.13 -5.27
C LEU A 40 17.30 10.19 -4.91
N ASN A 41 18.19 10.02 -5.90
CA ASN A 41 19.64 9.95 -5.71
C ASN A 41 20.06 8.91 -4.65
N VAL A 42 19.50 7.70 -4.76
CA VAL A 42 19.79 6.54 -3.90
C VAL A 42 20.09 5.35 -4.81
N SER A 43 21.11 4.57 -4.46
CA SER A 43 21.49 3.35 -5.19
C SER A 43 20.32 2.36 -5.35
N GLU A 44 20.34 1.60 -6.44
CA GLU A 44 19.44 0.46 -6.62
C GLU A 44 19.76 -0.69 -5.66
N GLY A 45 18.83 -1.63 -5.50
CA GLY A 45 18.99 -2.80 -4.65
C GLY A 45 17.98 -2.87 -3.50
N ARG A 46 17.74 -4.09 -3.02
CA ARG A 46 16.75 -4.34 -1.96
C ARG A 46 17.18 -3.74 -0.63
N GLU A 47 18.48 -3.73 -0.37
CA GLU A 47 19.15 -3.15 0.78
C GLU A 47 18.99 -1.62 0.88
N ASN A 48 18.70 -0.96 -0.25
CA ASN A 48 18.52 0.49 -0.32
C ASN A 48 17.05 0.93 -0.35
N LEU A 49 16.10 -0.01 -0.26
CA LEU A 49 14.66 0.30 -0.34
C LEU A 49 14.20 1.25 0.76
N TYR A 50 14.72 1.08 1.98
CA TYR A 50 14.33 1.97 3.06
C TYR A 50 14.89 3.38 2.84
N TRP A 51 16.13 3.52 2.38
CA TRP A 51 16.67 4.81 1.96
C TRP A 51 15.83 5.49 0.87
N LYS A 52 15.43 4.74 -0.16
CA LYS A 52 14.52 5.26 -1.19
C LYS A 52 13.20 5.73 -0.60
N THR A 53 12.63 4.97 0.33
CA THR A 53 11.38 5.33 0.99
C THR A 53 11.53 6.61 1.82
N ILE A 54 12.58 6.71 2.63
CA ILE A 54 12.88 7.92 3.41
C ILE A 54 12.98 9.13 2.48
N ARG A 55 13.76 9.04 1.40
CA ARG A 55 13.93 10.12 0.42
C ARG A 55 12.62 10.46 -0.30
N ALA A 56 11.82 9.47 -0.66
CA ALA A 56 10.52 9.68 -1.30
C ALA A 56 9.56 10.43 -0.38
N LEU A 57 9.46 10.03 0.89
CA LEU A 57 8.60 10.69 1.87
C LEU A 57 9.09 12.10 2.20
N GLN A 58 10.40 12.32 2.30
CA GLN A 58 10.98 13.67 2.43
C GLN A 58 10.66 14.55 1.22
N TYR A 59 10.78 14.02 0.00
CA TYR A 59 10.41 14.73 -1.23
C TYR A 59 8.92 15.11 -1.24
N ILE A 60 8.04 14.16 -0.91
CA ILE A 60 6.60 14.39 -0.84
C ILE A 60 6.29 15.47 0.20
N HIS A 61 6.88 15.40 1.38
CA HIS A 61 6.71 16.41 2.42
C HIS A 61 7.14 17.80 1.93
N GLN A 62 8.31 17.90 1.29
CA GLN A 62 8.86 19.17 0.82
C GLN A 62 8.06 19.79 -0.34
N HIS A 63 7.53 18.97 -1.25
CA HIS A 63 6.99 19.47 -2.53
C HIS A 63 5.47 19.32 -2.68
N HIS A 64 4.83 18.42 -1.93
CA HIS A 64 3.45 17.99 -2.16
C HIS A 64 2.59 17.89 -0.88
N GLN A 65 3.12 18.19 0.31
CA GLN A 65 2.37 18.04 1.56
C GLN A 65 1.05 18.82 1.60
N ASP A 66 1.02 20.01 0.99
CA ASP A 66 -0.19 20.84 0.96
C ASP A 66 -1.08 20.58 -0.25
N GLN A 67 -0.72 19.64 -1.11
CA GLN A 67 -1.50 19.25 -2.29
C GLN A 67 -2.37 18.02 -2.03
N ALA A 68 -2.16 17.31 -0.91
CA ALA A 68 -2.91 16.11 -0.57
C ALA A 68 -3.06 15.91 0.94
N ASN A 69 -4.15 15.26 1.33
CA ASN A 69 -4.42 14.90 2.73
C ASN A 69 -3.93 13.48 3.09
N TRP A 70 -3.69 12.65 2.07
CA TRP A 70 -3.36 11.24 2.20
C TRP A 70 -2.29 10.84 1.18
N PHE A 71 -1.31 10.05 1.64
CA PHE A 71 -0.13 9.69 0.86
C PHE A 71 0.01 8.17 0.80
N LEU A 72 -0.29 7.58 -0.37
CA LEU A 72 -0.16 6.15 -0.62
C LEU A 72 1.24 5.81 -1.16
N LYS A 73 1.91 4.87 -0.50
CA LYS A 73 3.05 4.14 -1.07
C LYS A 73 2.55 2.81 -1.64
N ALA A 74 2.85 2.56 -2.91
CA ALA A 74 2.64 1.28 -3.59
C ALA A 74 3.87 0.91 -4.44
N ASP A 75 4.09 -0.37 -4.69
CA ASP A 75 5.17 -0.87 -5.55
C ASP A 75 4.74 -0.94 -7.02
N ASP A 76 5.71 -1.02 -7.94
CA ASP A 76 5.44 -1.07 -9.38
C ASP A 76 4.78 -2.37 -9.87
N ASP A 77 4.59 -3.34 -8.97
CA ASP A 77 3.83 -4.58 -9.13
C ASP A 77 2.65 -4.69 -8.16
N THR A 78 2.11 -3.55 -7.70
CA THR A 78 0.84 -3.46 -6.95
C THR A 78 -0.29 -3.03 -7.87
N PHE A 79 -1.51 -3.56 -7.68
CA PHE A 79 -2.75 -3.00 -8.25
C PHE A 79 -3.58 -2.39 -7.13
N VAL A 80 -4.17 -1.22 -7.37
CA VAL A 80 -4.96 -0.49 -6.36
C VAL A 80 -6.31 -0.04 -6.93
N VAL A 81 -7.40 -0.28 -6.21
CA VAL A 81 -8.72 0.31 -6.52
C VAL A 81 -8.84 1.61 -5.74
N ILE A 82 -8.68 2.74 -6.42
CA ILE A 82 -8.53 4.06 -5.77
C ILE A 82 -9.82 4.50 -5.08
N GLU A 83 -10.98 4.18 -5.63
CA GLU A 83 -12.29 4.51 -5.08
C GLU A 83 -12.56 3.75 -3.78
N ASN A 84 -12.17 2.47 -3.72
CA ASN A 84 -12.27 1.68 -2.49
C ASN A 84 -11.35 2.24 -1.39
N LEU A 85 -10.16 2.72 -1.78
CA LEU A 85 -9.29 3.41 -0.83
C LEU A 85 -9.93 4.72 -0.35
N GLN A 86 -10.42 5.57 -1.27
CA GLN A 86 -11.07 6.83 -0.92
C GLN A 86 -12.27 6.64 0.01
N TYR A 87 -13.04 5.57 -0.18
CA TYR A 87 -14.14 5.21 0.71
C TYR A 87 -13.69 4.93 2.16
N ILE A 88 -12.54 4.28 2.36
CA ILE A 88 -11.98 4.10 3.71
C ILE A 88 -11.50 5.45 4.27
N LEU A 89 -10.78 6.23 3.44
CA LEU A 89 -10.17 7.50 3.86
C LEU A 89 -11.19 8.60 4.16
N SER A 90 -12.36 8.59 3.51
CA SER A 90 -13.42 9.60 3.71
C SER A 90 -14.02 9.60 5.11
N LYS A 91 -13.80 8.52 5.87
CA LYS A 91 -14.29 8.33 7.23
C LYS A 91 -13.29 8.74 8.30
N LEU A 92 -12.11 9.20 7.89
CA LEU A 92 -10.97 9.44 8.76
C LEU A 92 -10.52 10.89 8.68
N ASP A 93 -9.92 11.36 9.76
CA ASP A 93 -9.39 12.71 9.87
C ASP A 93 -7.89 12.72 9.50
N PRO A 94 -7.49 13.39 8.39
CA PRO A 94 -6.10 13.42 7.94
C PRO A 94 -5.16 14.25 8.84
N GLU A 95 -5.71 15.05 9.75
CA GLU A 95 -4.93 15.80 10.75
C GLU A 95 -4.57 14.93 11.96
N LYS A 96 -5.11 13.71 12.05
CA LYS A 96 -4.68 12.71 13.02
C LYS A 96 -3.51 11.89 12.47
N PRO A 97 -2.57 11.45 13.31
CA PRO A 97 -1.39 10.69 12.88
C PRO A 97 -1.76 9.24 12.56
N LEU A 98 -2.40 9.01 11.42
CA LEU A 98 -2.91 7.70 11.01
C LEU A 98 -2.02 6.99 9.99
N TYR A 99 -1.85 5.68 10.18
CA TYR A 99 -1.12 4.74 9.32
C TYR A 99 -2.01 3.56 8.93
N LEU A 100 -2.23 3.36 7.63
CA LEU A 100 -3.18 2.37 7.10
C LEU A 100 -2.48 1.37 6.17
N GLY A 101 -2.99 0.15 6.12
CA GLY A 101 -2.52 -0.90 5.19
C GLY A 101 -2.88 -2.28 5.69
N ARG A 102 -2.13 -3.30 5.26
CA ARG A 102 -2.23 -4.67 5.82
C ARG A 102 -1.29 -4.81 7.02
N ARG A 103 -1.85 -4.85 8.23
CA ARG A 103 -1.06 -4.89 9.47
C ARG A 103 -0.45 -6.26 9.74
N PHE A 104 0.87 -6.31 9.83
CA PHE A 104 1.66 -7.43 10.32
C PHE A 104 2.06 -7.21 11.79
N LYS A 105 2.14 -8.31 12.56
CA LYS A 105 2.43 -8.33 13.99
C LYS A 105 3.89 -8.48 14.41
N PRO A 106 4.76 -9.25 13.73
CA PRO A 106 6.08 -9.55 14.30
C PRO A 106 6.97 -8.30 14.39
N PHE A 107 8.03 -8.37 15.19
CA PHE A 107 9.11 -7.38 15.30
C PHE A 107 8.78 -6.01 15.93
N ILE A 108 7.59 -5.44 15.68
CA ILE A 108 7.16 -4.13 16.19
C ILE A 108 5.95 -4.31 17.09
N SER A 109 5.91 -3.67 18.27
CA SER A 109 4.85 -3.91 19.27
C SER A 109 3.48 -3.49 18.75
N GLN A 110 3.39 -2.31 18.12
CA GLN A 110 2.17 -1.89 17.42
C GLN A 110 1.99 -2.56 16.04
N GLY A 111 2.89 -3.44 15.62
CA GLY A 111 2.91 -3.97 14.26
C GLY A 111 3.32 -2.92 13.21
N TYR A 112 3.26 -3.30 11.94
CA TYR A 112 3.66 -2.49 10.79
C TYR A 112 2.83 -2.88 9.57
N MET A 113 2.71 -2.01 8.56
CA MET A 113 1.94 -2.33 7.35
C MET A 113 2.84 -3.00 6.32
N SER A 114 2.37 -4.06 5.67
CA SER A 114 3.09 -4.73 4.59
C SER A 114 3.43 -3.76 3.45
N GLY A 115 4.72 -3.64 3.12
CA GLY A 115 5.18 -2.73 2.07
C GLY A 115 4.64 -3.06 0.68
N GLY A 116 4.48 -4.36 0.38
CA GLY A 116 3.96 -4.85 -0.90
C GLY A 116 2.46 -4.66 -1.06
N ALA A 117 1.68 -4.85 0.02
CA ALA A 117 0.25 -4.54 -0.01
C ALA A 117 -0.01 -3.03 -0.25
N GLY A 118 1.01 -2.20 -0.04
CA GLY A 118 0.89 -0.76 0.01
C GLY A 118 0.37 -0.27 1.36
N TYR A 119 0.74 0.96 1.68
CA TYR A 119 0.34 1.61 2.92
C TYR A 119 0.10 3.09 2.70
N VAL A 120 -0.75 3.67 3.55
CA VAL A 120 -1.18 5.06 3.47
C VAL A 120 -0.81 5.79 4.75
N LEU A 121 -0.27 6.99 4.58
CA LEU A 121 0.00 7.94 5.65
C LEU A 121 -0.97 9.11 5.53
N SER A 122 -1.58 9.49 6.64
CA SER A 122 -2.22 10.79 6.80
C SER A 122 -1.22 11.94 6.64
N LYS A 123 -1.73 13.16 6.43
CA LYS A 123 -0.92 14.39 6.41
C LYS A 123 -0.10 14.54 7.68
N GLU A 124 -0.71 14.35 8.83
CA GLU A 124 -0.01 14.44 10.12
C GLU A 124 1.02 13.30 10.30
N ALA A 125 0.72 12.07 9.85
CA ALA A 125 1.70 10.97 9.92
C ALA A 125 2.95 11.25 9.07
N LEU A 126 2.78 11.80 7.86
CA LEU A 126 3.91 12.19 7.01
C LEU A 126 4.77 13.27 7.68
N ARG A 127 4.13 14.30 8.25
CA ARG A 127 4.82 15.38 8.97
C ARG A 127 5.67 14.82 10.11
N ARG A 128 5.08 13.97 10.95
CA ARG A 128 5.77 13.33 12.08
C ARG A 128 6.90 12.41 11.64
N PHE A 129 6.71 11.66 10.56
CA PHE A 129 7.77 10.81 10.01
C PHE A 129 9.01 11.64 9.64
N VAL A 130 8.82 12.74 8.90
CA VAL A 130 9.92 13.62 8.51
C VAL A 130 10.56 14.31 9.70
N GLU A 131 9.76 14.79 10.65
CA GLU A 131 10.23 15.34 11.93
C GLU A 131 11.10 14.33 12.68
N GLY A 132 10.68 13.06 12.76
CA GLY A 132 11.42 12.00 13.44
C GLY A 132 12.83 11.80 12.88
N PHE A 133 13.01 11.91 11.56
CA PHE A 133 14.34 11.87 10.94
C PHE A 133 15.14 13.15 11.17
N GLN A 134 14.50 14.32 11.15
CA GLN A 134 15.18 15.60 11.42
C GLN A 134 15.69 15.69 12.86
N THR A 135 14.94 15.18 13.84
CA THR A 135 15.33 15.17 15.25
C THR A 135 16.20 13.97 15.63
N GLY A 136 16.47 13.04 14.70
CA GLY A 136 17.25 11.82 14.94
C GLY A 136 16.53 10.73 15.76
N GLN A 137 15.21 10.85 15.98
CA GLN A 137 14.39 9.82 16.64
C GLN A 137 14.16 8.60 15.74
N CYS A 138 14.14 8.82 14.42
CA CYS A 138 14.10 7.79 13.40
C CYS A 138 15.41 7.77 12.61
N THR A 139 15.88 6.57 12.30
CA THR A 139 17.11 6.36 11.51
C THR A 139 16.92 5.19 10.56
N HIS A 140 17.83 5.05 9.61
CA HIS A 140 17.92 3.85 8.78
C HIS A 140 18.60 2.72 9.58
N PHE A 141 17.82 1.83 10.20
CA PHE A 141 18.36 0.76 11.06
C PHE A 141 18.18 -0.67 10.50
N SER A 142 17.45 -0.84 9.40
CA SER A 142 17.21 -2.15 8.78
C SER A 142 17.03 -2.03 7.27
N THR A 143 17.32 -3.12 6.55
CA THR A 143 17.06 -3.27 5.11
C THR A 143 15.62 -3.73 4.82
N ILE A 144 14.87 -4.13 5.85
CA ILE A 144 13.44 -4.47 5.73
C ILE A 144 12.64 -3.17 5.88
N GLU A 145 12.32 -2.56 4.74
CA GLU A 145 11.72 -1.21 4.64
C GLU A 145 10.45 -1.03 5.46
N ASP A 146 9.48 -1.94 5.33
CA ASP A 146 8.17 -1.81 5.95
C ASP A 146 8.21 -1.96 7.48
N MET A 147 9.01 -2.91 7.97
CA MET A 147 9.31 -3.07 9.39
C MET A 147 10.03 -1.83 9.94
N ALA A 148 11.02 -1.30 9.21
CA ALA A 148 11.80 -0.15 9.64
C ALA A 148 10.96 1.14 9.68
N LEU A 149 10.13 1.35 8.67
CA LEU A 149 9.16 2.43 8.63
C LEU A 149 8.13 2.28 9.77
N GLY A 150 7.60 1.07 9.98
CA GLY A 150 6.68 0.77 11.07
C GLY A 150 7.26 1.08 12.46
N LYS A 151 8.55 0.85 12.67
CA LYS A 151 9.23 1.26 13.91
C LYS A 151 9.25 2.77 14.08
N CYS A 152 9.52 3.53 13.01
CA CYS A 152 9.45 4.98 13.07
C CYS A 152 8.03 5.47 13.36
N MET A 153 7.01 4.86 12.76
CA MET A 153 5.60 5.17 13.07
C MET A 153 5.29 4.94 14.56
N GLU A 154 5.80 3.87 15.15
CA GLU A 154 5.68 3.60 16.59
C GLU A 154 6.38 4.67 17.45
N THR A 155 7.64 4.97 17.15
CA THR A 155 8.41 5.99 17.86
C THR A 155 7.73 7.36 17.80
N MET A 156 7.18 7.72 16.64
CA MET A 156 6.54 9.01 16.39
C MET A 156 5.05 9.04 16.77
N LYS A 157 4.56 8.00 17.47
CA LYS A 157 3.17 7.89 17.95
C LYS A 157 2.14 8.07 16.82
N VAL A 158 2.41 7.40 15.69
CA VAL A 158 1.50 7.28 14.56
C VAL A 158 0.69 6.00 14.73
N GLU A 159 -0.63 6.14 14.76
CA GLU A 159 -1.58 5.11 15.11
C GLU A 159 -1.91 4.22 13.91
N PRO A 160 -1.80 2.89 14.04
CA PRO A 160 -2.26 1.97 13.01
C PRO A 160 -3.80 1.92 12.99
N VAL A 161 -4.39 2.04 11.80
CA VAL A 161 -5.85 1.94 11.59
C VAL A 161 -6.22 0.52 11.17
N ASP A 162 -7.32 0.00 11.73
CA ASP A 162 -7.93 -1.24 11.22
C ASP A 162 -8.66 -0.95 9.90
N THR A 163 -8.11 -1.45 8.81
CA THR A 163 -8.61 -1.23 7.45
C THR A 163 -9.57 -2.31 6.97
N ARG A 164 -9.85 -3.32 7.81
CA ARG A 164 -10.78 -4.41 7.46
C ARG A 164 -12.20 -3.86 7.32
N ASP A 165 -13.00 -4.55 6.49
CA ASP A 165 -14.41 -4.19 6.37
C ASP A 165 -15.21 -4.53 7.64
N VAL A 166 -16.50 -4.16 7.66
CA VAL A 166 -17.39 -4.41 8.82
C VAL A 166 -17.56 -5.91 9.15
N LYS A 167 -17.20 -6.82 8.23
CA LYS A 167 -17.19 -8.26 8.43
C LYS A 167 -15.82 -8.79 8.87
N GLY A 168 -14.86 -7.89 9.14
CA GLY A 168 -13.49 -8.22 9.51
C GLY A 168 -12.64 -8.78 8.37
N ARG A 169 -13.03 -8.58 7.10
CA ARG A 169 -12.29 -9.08 5.93
C ARG A 169 -11.21 -8.09 5.49
N GLN A 170 -10.09 -8.62 5.02
CA GLN A 170 -8.95 -7.80 4.59
C GLN A 170 -9.30 -6.97 3.34
N THR A 171 -8.79 -5.74 3.30
CA THR A 171 -8.90 -4.82 2.15
C THR A 171 -7.55 -4.62 1.45
N PHE A 172 -6.43 -4.75 2.16
CA PHE A 172 -5.07 -4.71 1.60
C PHE A 172 -4.47 -6.12 1.54
N HIS A 173 -3.90 -6.52 0.40
CA HIS A 173 -3.34 -7.86 0.21
C HIS A 173 -1.88 -7.83 -0.24
N ALA A 174 -1.03 -8.50 0.53
CA ALA A 174 0.41 -8.60 0.29
C ALA A 174 0.78 -9.62 -0.81
N PHE A 175 -0.22 -10.27 -1.41
CA PHE A 175 -0.09 -11.28 -2.46
C PHE A 175 -1.25 -11.15 -3.47
N PRO A 176 -1.19 -11.85 -4.61
CA PRO A 176 -2.29 -11.88 -5.56
C PRO A 176 -3.52 -12.57 -4.97
N LEU A 177 -4.70 -12.29 -5.54
CA LEU A 177 -5.99 -12.73 -5.00
C LEU A 177 -6.12 -14.27 -4.88
N ASP A 178 -5.55 -15.02 -5.83
CA ASP A 178 -5.57 -16.49 -5.88
C ASP A 178 -4.92 -17.15 -4.66
N HIS A 179 -3.99 -16.47 -3.98
CA HIS A 179 -3.39 -16.93 -2.73
C HIS A 179 -4.38 -16.93 -1.54
N TYR A 180 -5.49 -16.20 -1.64
CA TYR A 180 -6.46 -16.03 -0.56
C TYR A 180 -7.81 -16.70 -0.86
N VAL A 181 -8.28 -16.63 -2.10
CA VAL A 181 -9.65 -17.08 -2.45
C VAL A 181 -9.78 -18.59 -2.58
N ILE A 182 -8.68 -19.30 -2.84
CA ILE A 182 -8.66 -20.76 -2.95
C ILE A 182 -8.13 -21.34 -1.63
N ARG A 183 -9.03 -21.95 -0.85
CA ARG A 183 -8.62 -22.71 0.33
C ARG A 183 -7.99 -24.03 -0.13
N GLN A 184 -6.66 -24.11 -0.08
CA GLN A 184 -5.93 -25.34 -0.35
C GLN A 184 -5.63 -26.04 0.98
N LEU A 185 -6.22 -27.22 1.20
CA LEU A 185 -5.92 -28.09 2.35
C LEU A 185 -5.68 -29.52 1.86
N PRO A 186 -4.81 -30.31 2.53
CA PRO A 186 -4.03 -29.98 3.73
C PRO A 186 -2.67 -29.35 3.39
N ARG A 187 -2.41 -28.12 3.85
CA ARG A 187 -1.08 -27.47 3.75
C ARG A 187 -0.77 -26.66 5.00
N PRO A 188 0.51 -26.47 5.36
CA PRO A 188 0.91 -25.49 6.36
C PRO A 188 0.47 -24.09 5.95
N ARG A 189 0.04 -23.28 6.93
CA ARG A 189 -0.34 -21.89 6.69
C ARG A 189 0.88 -21.11 6.15
N PRO A 190 0.76 -20.36 5.05
CA PRO A 190 1.83 -19.52 4.54
C PRO A 190 2.33 -18.50 5.56
N TRP A 191 3.63 -18.20 5.52
CA TRP A 191 4.27 -17.27 6.47
C TRP A 191 3.59 -15.89 6.55
N HIS A 192 3.10 -15.37 5.42
CA HIS A 192 2.48 -14.05 5.38
C HIS A 192 1.13 -13.99 6.11
N MET A 193 0.43 -15.12 6.20
CA MET A 193 -0.78 -15.25 7.02
C MET A 193 -0.43 -15.46 8.50
N ILE A 194 0.74 -16.06 8.80
CA ILE A 194 1.24 -16.14 10.19
C ILE A 194 1.62 -14.75 10.70
N TYR A 195 2.07 -13.86 9.81
CA TYR A 195 2.47 -12.50 10.16
C TYR A 195 1.29 -11.57 10.35
N ASP A 196 0.10 -11.91 9.84
CA ASP A 196 -1.09 -11.07 9.99
C ASP A 196 -1.38 -10.76 11.46
N TYR A 197 -1.66 -9.49 11.74
CA TYR A 197 -2.03 -9.03 13.07
C TYR A 197 -3.40 -9.55 13.51
N TYR A 198 -4.30 -9.64 12.55
CA TYR A 198 -5.65 -10.16 12.72
C TYR A 198 -5.70 -11.64 12.34
N GLU A 199 -6.72 -12.35 12.82
CA GLU A 199 -6.91 -13.76 12.45
C GLU A 199 -7.06 -13.89 10.92
N PRO A 200 -6.16 -14.62 10.24
CA PRO A 200 -6.20 -14.75 8.79
C PRO A 200 -7.35 -15.68 8.37
N ASN A 201 -8.05 -15.30 7.32
CA ASN A 201 -9.12 -16.11 6.72
C ASN A 201 -8.81 -16.39 5.24
N GLU A 202 -9.16 -17.59 4.79
CA GLU A 202 -8.95 -18.09 3.43
C GLU A 202 -10.25 -18.66 2.86
N GLY A 203 -10.34 -18.70 1.54
CA GLY A 203 -11.50 -19.19 0.81
C GLY A 203 -12.43 -18.06 0.35
N PRO A 204 -13.63 -18.39 -0.14
CA PRO A 204 -14.52 -17.42 -0.79
C PRO A 204 -14.93 -16.21 0.06
N ASN A 205 -14.79 -16.30 1.38
CA ASN A 205 -15.16 -15.26 2.34
C ASN A 205 -13.96 -14.50 2.93
N CYS A 206 -12.73 -14.76 2.47
CA CYS A 206 -11.50 -14.13 2.99
C CYS A 206 -11.49 -12.61 2.86
N CYS A 207 -12.06 -12.14 1.77
CA CYS A 207 -11.63 -10.92 1.14
C CYS A 207 -12.82 -9.97 1.02
N SER A 208 -12.57 -8.69 1.32
CA SER A 208 -13.59 -7.65 1.25
C SER A 208 -14.22 -7.58 -0.15
N ASP A 209 -15.45 -7.10 -0.26
CA ASP A 209 -15.99 -6.70 -1.58
C ASP A 209 -15.45 -5.31 -1.99
N PHE A 210 -14.86 -4.58 -1.05
CA PHE A 210 -14.20 -3.28 -1.21
C PHE A 210 -12.68 -3.41 -1.04
N ILE A 211 -12.06 -4.32 -1.79
CA ILE A 211 -10.60 -4.51 -1.75
C ILE A 211 -9.91 -3.25 -2.26
N VAL A 212 -8.88 -2.83 -1.54
CA VAL A 212 -8.02 -1.70 -1.91
C VAL A 212 -6.89 -2.18 -2.80
N SER A 213 -6.17 -3.26 -2.47
CA SER A 213 -4.95 -3.60 -3.19
C SER A 213 -4.59 -5.08 -3.22
N PHE A 214 -3.80 -5.43 -4.23
CA PHE A 214 -3.08 -6.69 -4.37
C PHE A 214 -1.62 -6.45 -4.78
N HIS A 215 -0.72 -7.29 -4.29
CA HIS A 215 0.71 -7.25 -4.63
C HIS A 215 1.12 -8.41 -5.56
N TYR A 216 2.33 -8.35 -6.13
CA TYR A 216 2.86 -9.29 -7.13
C TYR A 216 1.99 -9.40 -8.40
N ILE A 217 1.41 -8.29 -8.83
CA ILE A 217 0.57 -8.20 -10.02
C ILE A 217 1.41 -7.86 -11.24
N TYR A 218 1.57 -8.84 -12.13
CA TYR A 218 2.32 -8.69 -13.38
C TYR A 218 1.56 -7.87 -14.43
N ALA A 219 2.27 -7.43 -15.47
CA ALA A 219 1.74 -6.57 -16.53
C ALA A 219 0.36 -6.96 -17.06
N VAL A 220 0.18 -8.22 -17.49
CA VAL A 220 -1.12 -8.69 -18.02
C VAL A 220 -2.22 -8.65 -16.96
N GLN A 221 -1.90 -9.02 -15.72
CA GLN A 221 -2.86 -9.02 -14.62
C GLN A 221 -3.31 -7.60 -14.25
N GLN A 222 -2.45 -6.58 -14.38
CA GLN A 222 -2.83 -5.18 -14.19
C GLN A 222 -4.01 -4.80 -15.09
N TYR A 223 -3.97 -5.17 -16.38
CA TYR A 223 -5.06 -4.88 -17.33
C TYR A 223 -6.30 -5.76 -17.11
N VAL A 224 -6.12 -7.02 -16.71
CA VAL A 224 -7.26 -7.90 -16.37
C VAL A 224 -8.01 -7.36 -15.15
N LEU A 225 -7.28 -6.94 -14.11
CA LEU A 225 -7.88 -6.32 -12.92
C LEU A 225 -8.53 -4.98 -13.24
N GLU A 226 -7.91 -4.14 -14.09
CA GLU A 226 -8.54 -2.91 -14.61
C GLU A 226 -9.87 -3.22 -15.31
N TYR A 227 -9.87 -4.22 -16.21
CA TYR A 227 -11.06 -4.65 -16.93
C TYR A 227 -12.15 -5.15 -15.99
N PHE A 228 -11.82 -6.01 -15.03
CA PHE A 228 -12.80 -6.50 -14.05
C PHE A 228 -13.30 -5.41 -13.10
N THR A 229 -12.45 -4.45 -12.75
CA THR A 229 -12.81 -3.37 -11.83
C THR A 229 -13.70 -2.35 -12.51
N TYR A 230 -13.41 -1.91 -13.74
CA TYR A 230 -14.09 -0.75 -14.34
C TYR A 230 -14.96 -1.06 -15.57
N HIS A 231 -14.78 -2.20 -16.22
CA HIS A 231 -15.43 -2.47 -17.51
C HIS A 231 -16.39 -3.66 -17.49
N LEU A 232 -16.02 -4.76 -16.83
CA LEU A 232 -16.86 -5.95 -16.77
C LEU A 232 -18.02 -5.72 -15.80
N ARG A 233 -19.25 -5.73 -16.33
CA ARG A 233 -20.49 -5.64 -15.56
C ARG A 233 -21.48 -6.68 -16.08
N PRO A 234 -21.70 -7.78 -15.34
CA PRO A 234 -22.77 -8.71 -15.67
C PRO A 234 -24.11 -7.97 -15.64
N TYR A 235 -24.92 -8.13 -16.69
CA TYR A 235 -26.23 -7.50 -16.75
C TYR A 235 -27.10 -7.92 -15.55
N GLY A 236 -27.71 -6.94 -14.88
CA GLY A 236 -28.55 -7.16 -13.69
C GLY A 236 -27.79 -7.39 -12.38
N TYR A 237 -26.47 -7.34 -12.36
CA TYR A 237 -25.71 -7.46 -11.12
C TYR A 237 -25.89 -6.24 -10.23
N SER A 238 -26.33 -6.46 -8.99
CA SER A 238 -26.27 -5.49 -7.89
C SER A 238 -25.21 -5.95 -6.89
N TYR A 239 -24.46 -5.01 -6.31
CA TYR A 239 -23.51 -5.31 -5.25
C TYR A 239 -24.19 -6.09 -4.12
N ARG A 240 -23.59 -7.23 -3.74
CA ARG A 240 -24.08 -8.10 -2.66
C ARG A 240 -23.97 -7.47 -1.28
N PHE A 241 -23.05 -6.54 -1.12
CA PHE A 241 -22.73 -5.90 0.16
C PHE A 241 -22.74 -4.39 -0.03
N ARG A 242 -23.64 -3.72 0.70
CA ARG A 242 -23.77 -2.27 0.75
C ARG A 242 -23.38 -1.81 2.16
N PRO A 243 -22.20 -1.20 2.32
CA PRO A 243 -21.62 -1.00 3.63
C PRO A 243 -22.27 0.15 4.40
N ASP A 244 -23.04 1.02 3.74
CA ASP A 244 -23.78 2.12 4.37
C ASP A 244 -25.20 1.73 4.82
N GLU A 245 -25.63 0.48 4.55
CA GLU A 245 -26.96 -0.04 4.90
C GLU A 245 -26.96 -0.94 6.16
N ILE A 246 -25.83 -1.04 6.87
CA ILE A 246 -25.62 -1.94 8.03
C ILE A 246 -25.27 -1.15 9.28
#